data_AF-A0A257YKM7-F1
#
_entry.id   AF-A0A257YKM7-F1
#
_cell.length_a   1.000
_cell.length_b   1.000
_cell.length_c   1.000
_cell.angle_alpha   90.00
_cell.angle_beta   90.00
_cell.angle_gamma   90.00
#
_symmetry.space_group_name_H-M   'P 1'
#
loop_
_entity.id
_entity.type
_entity.pdbx_description
1 polymer ?
#
loop_
_entity_poly.entity_id
_entity_poly.type
_entity_poly.pdbx_seq_one_letter_code
_entity_poly.pdbx_strand_id
1 'polypeptide(L)' 'MEDDLPRIRGDAASRLAGEPLDSYSQAELLERIALLEAEIERVRAQHAKAASHRSLADTLFKPRAHE' A
#
# COMPACT_ATOMS: atom_id res chain seq x y z
N MET A 1 -5.55 -13.81 -17.43
CA MET A 1 -5.04 -15.04 -16.79
C MET A 1 -3.66 -14.72 -16.23
N GLU A 2 -3.60 -14.17 -15.02
CA GLU A 2 -2.33 -13.96 -14.28
C GLU A 2 -2.56 -13.87 -12.75
N ASP A 3 -3.78 -14.19 -12.28
CA ASP A 3 -4.20 -13.97 -10.89
C ASP A 3 -3.93 -15.18 -9.97
N ASP A 4 -3.15 -16.15 -10.44
CA ASP A 4 -2.96 -17.47 -9.79
C ASP A 4 -1.49 -17.76 -9.46
N LEU A 5 -0.68 -16.70 -9.26
CA LEU A 5 0.62 -16.85 -8.63
C LEU A 5 0.44 -16.94 -7.12
N PRO A 6 1.11 -17.88 -6.43
CA PRO A 6 1.03 -17.97 -4.97
C PRO A 6 1.50 -16.65 -4.37
N ARG A 7 0.58 -15.86 -3.81
CA ARG A 7 0.90 -14.66 -3.03
C ARG A 7 1.88 -15.09 -1.95
N ILE A 8 3.10 -14.59 -2.01
CA ILE A 8 4.13 -14.85 -1.01
C ILE A 8 3.52 -14.54 0.36
N ARG A 9 3.19 -15.59 1.12
CA ARG A 9 2.60 -15.47 2.45
C ARG A 9 3.71 -15.04 3.39
N GLY A 10 3.79 -13.73 3.57
CA GLY A 10 4.84 -13.04 4.31
C GLY A 10 4.98 -11.66 3.70
N ASP A 11 3.91 -10.88 3.70
CA ASP A 11 4.03 -9.48 3.31
C ASP A 11 5.01 -8.75 4.24
N ALA A 12 5.66 -7.72 3.73
CA ALA A 12 6.70 -7.00 4.47
C ALA A 12 6.19 -6.45 5.82
N ALA A 13 4.89 -6.12 5.91
CA ALA A 13 4.26 -5.63 7.12
C ALA A 13 4.19 -6.71 8.21
N SER A 14 3.88 -7.96 7.84
CA SER A 14 3.87 -9.10 8.76
C SER A 14 5.25 -9.39 9.35
N ARG A 15 6.31 -9.22 8.54
CA ARG A 15 7.71 -9.37 9.00
C ARG A 15 8.11 -8.23 9.93
N LEU A 16 7.71 -7.00 9.61
CA LEU A 16 7.93 -5.80 10.43
C LEU A 16 7.27 -5.92 11.81
N ALA A 17 6.04 -6.44 11.85
CA ALA A 17 5.26 -6.60 13.10
C ALA A 17 5.83 -7.67 14.04
N GLY A 18 6.59 -8.64 13.51
CA GLY A 18 7.24 -9.68 14.29
C GLY A 18 8.63 -9.32 14.80
N GLU A 19 9.15 -8.13 14.46
CA GLU A 19 10.49 -7.72 14.85
C GLU A 19 10.55 -7.31 16.34
N PRO A 20 11.50 -7.83 17.14
CA PRO A 20 11.67 -7.43 18.53
C PRO A 20 12.13 -5.97 18.62
N LEU A 21 11.45 -5.18 19.46
CA LEU A 21 11.75 -3.75 19.63
C LEU A 21 12.54 -3.42 20.89
N ASP A 22 12.75 -4.40 21.77
CA ASP A 22 13.41 -4.27 23.07
C ASP A 22 14.92 -4.02 22.98
N SER A 23 15.54 -4.35 21.84
CA SER A 23 16.95 -4.09 21.57
C SER A 23 17.24 -2.67 21.04
N TYR A 24 16.22 -1.92 20.62
CA TYR A 24 16.40 -0.57 20.08
C TYR A 24 16.45 0.50 21.17
N SER A 25 17.33 1.48 20.96
CA SER A 25 17.31 2.75 21.68
C SER A 25 16.11 3.61 21.27
N GLN A 26 15.79 4.62 22.08
CA GLN A 26 14.71 5.58 21.77
C GLN A 26 14.97 6.31 20.44
N ALA A 27 16.23 6.64 20.13
CA ALA A 27 16.58 7.33 18.90
C ALA A 27 16.33 6.44 17.67
N GLU A 28 16.72 5.16 17.74
CA GLU A 28 16.48 4.19 16.66
C GLU A 28 14.98 3.94 16.45
N LEU A 29 14.19 3.89 17.53
CA LEU A 29 12.74 3.78 17.42
C LEU A 29 12.12 4.99 16.72
N LEU A 30 12.59 6.21 17.02
CA LEU A 30 12.11 7.43 16.35
C LEU A 30 12.49 7.47 14.88
N GLU A 31 13.72 7.09 14.53
CA GLU A 31 14.16 6.98 13.13
C GLU A 31 13.31 5.97 12.37
N ARG A 32 13.06 4.81 12.99
CA ARG A 32 12.20 3.77 12.40
C ARG A 32 10.77 4.27 12.18
N ILE A 33 10.19 4.99 13.14
CA ILE A 33 8.86 5.59 13.00
C ILE A 33 8.83 6.53 11.79
N ALA A 34 9.81 7.44 11.68
CA ALA A 34 9.86 8.41 10.59
C ALA A 34 9.90 7.74 9.21
N LEU A 35 10.67 6.65 9.08
CA LEU A 35 10.74 5.86 7.84
C LEU A 35 9.39 5.19 7.51
N LEU A 36 8.71 4.63 8.50
CA LEU A 36 7.42 3.97 8.31
C LEU A 36 6.32 4.96 7.94
N GLU A 37 6.30 6.14 8.54
CA GLU A 37 5.35 7.21 8.20
C GLU A 37 5.56 7.69 6.75
N ALA A 38 6.81 7.89 6.32
CA ALA A 38 7.12 8.25 4.94
C ALA A 38 6.63 7.17 3.95
N GLU A 39 6.80 5.90 4.30
CA GLU A 39 6.34 4.78 3.48
C GLU A 39 4.80 4.70 3.42
N ILE A 40 4.10 4.96 4.54
CA ILE A 40 2.64 5.06 4.57
C ILE A 40 2.15 6.14 3.61
N GLU A 41 2.76 7.33 3.64
CA GLU A 41 2.39 8.42 2.73
C GLU A 41 2.66 8.07 1.27
N ARG A 42 3.78 7.39 0.97
CA ARG A 42 4.08 6.88 -0.37
C ARG A 42 2.99 5.91 -0.86
N VAL A 43 2.58 4.97 -0.03
CA VAL A 43 1.52 3.99 -0.36
C VAL A 43 0.17 4.68 -0.55
N ARG A 44 -0.19 5.63 0.33
CA ARG A 44 -1.41 6.45 0.19
C ARG A 44 -1.44 7.20 -1.13
N ALA A 45 -0.33 7.85 -1.51
CA ALA A 45 -0.21 8.56 -2.77
C ALA A 45 -0.39 7.63 -3.98
N GLN A 46 0.20 6.43 -3.95
CA GLN A 46 0.04 5.45 -5.03
C GLN A 46 -1.41 4.93 -5.13
N HIS A 47 -2.05 4.66 -3.98
CA HIS A 47 -3.46 4.27 -3.95
C HIS A 47 -4.36 5.35 -4.54
N ALA A 48 -4.16 6.61 -4.15
CA ALA A 48 -4.94 7.74 -4.66
C ALA A 48 -4.79 7.89 -6.19
N LYS A 49 -3.56 7.73 -6.73
CA LYS A 49 -3.31 7.72 -8.17
C LYS A 49 -4.09 6.60 -8.87
N ALA A 50 -4.01 5.37 -8.35
CA ALA A 50 -4.72 4.23 -8.92
C ALA A 50 -6.25 4.41 -8.88
N ALA A 51 -6.79 4.99 -7.80
CA ALA A 51 -8.21 5.28 -7.68
C ALA A 51 -8.68 6.35 -8.68
N SER A 52 -7.89 7.41 -8.90
CA SER A 52 -8.17 8.43 -9.93
C SER A 52 -8.24 7.82 -11.33
N HIS A 53 -7.30 6.93 -11.66
CA HIS A 53 -7.30 6.23 -12.95
C HIS A 53 -8.57 5.37 -13.13
N ARG A 54 -9.04 4.71 -12.07
CA ARG A 54 -10.29 3.93 -12.11
C ARG A 54 -11.50 4.84 -12.34
N SER A 55 -11.60 5.96 -11.63
CA SER A 55 -12.72 6.90 -11.78
C SER A 55 -12.79 7.54 -13.17
N LEU A 56 -11.64 7.82 -13.79
CA LEU A 56 -11.56 8.28 -15.18
C LEU A 56 -12.02 7.20 -16.17
N ALA A 57 -11.59 5.94 -15.96
CA ALA A 57 -12.03 4.82 -16.77
C ALA A 57 -13.56 4.61 -16.66
N ASP A 58 -14.12 4.65 -15.46
CA ASP A 58 -15.57 4.49 -15.23
C ASP A 58 -16.39 5.59 -15.94
N THR A 59 -15.83 6.80 -16.05
CA THR A 59 -16.47 7.92 -16.77
C THR A 59 -16.41 7.74 -18.29
N LEU A 60 -15.28 7.24 -18.81
CA LEU A 60 -15.05 7.04 -20.24
C LEU A 60 -15.76 5.80 -20.81
N PHE A 61 -15.91 4.75 -20.00
CA PHE A 61 -16.47 3.47 -20.42
C PHE A 61 -17.89 3.20 -19.89
N LYS A 62 -18.58 4.23 -19.37
CA LYS A 62 -19.98 4.08 -18.97
C LYS A 62 -20.80 3.63 -20.18
N PRO A 63 -21.52 2.48 -20.12
CA PRO A 63 -22.35 2.05 -21.22
C PRO A 63 -23.39 3.14 -21.49
N ARG A 64 -23.49 3.62 -22.74
CA ARG A 64 -24.59 4.50 -23.11
C ARG A 64 -25.88 3.77 -22.80
N ALA A 65 -26.67 4.30 -21.87
CA ALA A 65 -28.03 3.83 -21.66
C ALA A 65 -28.73 4.01 -23.02
N HIS A 66 -29.13 2.90 -23.62
CA HIS A 66 -29.93 2.90 -24.82
C HIS A 66 -31.34 3.30 -24.38
N GLU A 67 -31.72 4.56 -24.61
CA GLU A 67 -33.13 4.95 -24.67
C GLU A 67 -33.77 4.44 -25.97
#